data_AF-A0A7K0SND0-F1
#
_entry.id   AF-A0A7K0SND0-F1
#
_cell.length_a   1.000
_cell.length_b   1.000
_cell.length_c   1.000
_cell.angle_alpha   90.00
_cell.angle_beta   90.00
_cell.angle_gamma   90.00
#
_symmetry.space_group_name_H-M   'P 1'
#
loop_
_entity.id
_entity.type
_entity.pdbx_description
1 polymer ?
#
loop_
_entity_poly.entity_id
_entity_poly.type
_entity_poly.pdbx_seq_one_letter_code
_entity_poly.pdbx_strand_id
1 'polypeptide(L)'
;MVSRRAVIASAVGVSAVTALAACAPQAEVQPGATESEAPAQNASAAVEVCKTTDIPVGSGKKFDVSGTPILITHPSQDVFRAFSGVCTHAGFVMSSV
;
A
#
# COMPACT_ATOMS: atom_id res chain seq x y z
N MET A 1 29.07 -5.68 -41.50
CA MET A 1 29.22 -5.36 -40.06
C MET A 1 29.59 -3.89 -39.94
N VAL A 2 28.60 -3.04 -39.70
CA VAL A 2 28.79 -1.61 -39.45
C VAL A 2 29.19 -1.46 -37.98
N SER A 3 30.35 -0.87 -37.71
CA SER A 3 30.92 -0.76 -36.36
C SER A 3 30.15 0.25 -35.52
N ARG A 4 29.72 -0.19 -34.33
CA ARG A 4 28.93 0.58 -33.34
C ARG A 4 29.66 1.81 -32.77
N ARG A 5 30.94 2.01 -33.10
CA ARG A 5 31.79 3.10 -32.58
C ARG A 5 31.80 4.37 -33.44
N ALA A 6 31.21 4.35 -34.63
CA ALA A 6 31.27 5.48 -35.57
C ALA A 6 30.11 6.50 -35.42
N VAL A 7 29.17 6.31 -34.49
CA VAL A 7 27.99 7.19 -34.34
C VAL A 7 28.15 8.21 -33.21
N ILE A 8 29.24 8.17 -32.43
CA ILE A 8 29.47 9.07 -31.29
C ILE A 8 30.58 10.09 -31.63
N ALA A 9 30.42 10.90 -32.67
CA ALA A 9 31.28 12.07 -32.88
C ALA A 9 30.81 12.97 -34.04
N SER A 10 29.71 13.71 -33.89
CA SER A 10 29.57 14.98 -34.61
C SER A 10 28.38 15.82 -34.14
N ALA A 11 28.67 17.10 -33.94
CA ALA A 11 27.76 18.24 -33.84
C ALA A 11 27.29 18.63 -32.43
N VAL A 12 28.16 19.43 -31.79
CA VAL A 12 27.80 20.48 -30.84
C VAL A 12 26.80 21.42 -31.53
N GLY A 13 25.58 21.50 -30.99
CA GLY A 13 24.57 22.49 -31.32
C GLY A 13 23.92 22.97 -30.03
N VAL A 14 24.09 24.26 -29.72
CA VAL A 14 23.57 24.91 -28.51
C VAL A 14 22.04 25.01 -28.62
N SER A 15 21.31 24.28 -27.79
CA SER A 15 19.92 24.63 -27.42
C SER A 15 19.49 23.88 -26.17
N ALA A 16 19.13 24.66 -25.15
CA ALA A 16 18.39 24.29 -23.94
C ALA A 16 19.06 23.29 -22.98
N VAL A 17 19.65 23.85 -21.91
CA VAL A 17 19.70 23.18 -20.60
C VAL A 17 18.25 23.00 -20.13
N THR A 18 17.55 21.99 -20.64
CA THR A 18 16.48 21.38 -19.86
C THR A 18 17.20 20.51 -18.85
N ALA A 19 17.49 21.10 -17.69
CA ALA A 19 17.56 20.29 -16.48
C ALA A 19 16.31 19.40 -16.53
N LEU A 20 16.49 18.09 -16.64
CA LEU A 20 15.45 17.14 -16.25
C LEU A 20 15.33 17.27 -14.72
N ALA A 21 14.80 18.41 -14.26
CA ALA A 21 13.94 18.47 -13.10
C ALA A 21 12.63 17.78 -13.53
N ALA A 22 12.73 16.49 -13.82
CA ALA A 22 11.58 15.61 -13.87
C ALA A 22 11.09 15.54 -12.43
N CYS A 23 10.12 16.39 -12.17
CA CYS A 23 9.30 16.56 -10.99
C CYS A 23 9.03 15.21 -10.28
N ALA A 24 9.95 14.80 -9.42
CA ALA A 24 9.58 14.05 -8.24
C ALA A 24 9.20 15.11 -7.21
N PRO A 25 7.97 15.13 -6.67
CA PRO A 25 7.86 15.62 -5.31
C PRO A 25 8.77 14.71 -4.50
N GLN A 26 9.92 15.25 -4.08
CA GLN A 26 10.70 14.69 -3.00
C GLN A 26 9.78 14.77 -1.79
N ALA A 27 8.93 13.75 -1.61
CA ALA A 27 8.26 13.50 -0.36
C ALA A 27 9.37 13.10 0.60
N GLU A 28 9.94 14.11 1.25
CA GLU A 28 10.59 14.00 2.54
C GLU A 28 9.76 13.04 3.39
N VAL A 29 10.27 11.81 3.51
CA VAL A 29 9.75 10.82 4.45
C VAL A 29 10.02 11.42 5.82
N GLN A 30 9.02 12.09 6.39
CA GLN A 30 9.01 12.36 7.82
C GLN A 30 9.02 11.01 8.53
N PRO A 31 10.08 10.69 9.30
CA PRO A 31 10.04 9.55 10.18
C PRO A 31 9.10 9.89 11.34
N GLY A 32 8.03 9.12 11.48
CA GLY A 32 7.26 9.07 12.72
C GLY A 32 6.16 10.13 12.84
N ALA A 33 5.07 9.94 12.10
CA ALA A 33 3.78 10.21 12.72
C ALA A 33 3.52 9.06 13.70
N THR A 34 3.80 9.28 14.98
CA THR A 34 3.19 8.47 16.04
C THR A 34 1.68 8.65 15.92
N GLU A 35 1.02 7.70 15.27
CA GLU A 35 -0.43 7.60 15.29
C GLU A 35 -0.81 7.36 16.76
N SER A 36 -1.29 8.42 17.42
CA SER A 36 -1.93 8.30 18.72
C SER A 36 -3.20 7.51 18.48
N GLU A 37 -3.17 6.22 18.83
CA GLU A 37 -4.29 5.30 18.74
C GLU A 37 -5.32 5.71 19.81
N ALA A 38 -6.07 6.77 19.52
CA ALA A 38 -7.23 7.14 20.32
C ALA A 38 -8.25 5.99 20.16
N PRO A 39 -8.78 5.43 21.27
CA PRO A 39 -9.79 4.40 21.18
C PRO A 39 -10.98 4.93 20.38
N ALA A 40 -11.39 4.21 19.34
CA ALA A 40 -12.55 4.60 18.55
C ALA A 40 -13.79 4.60 19.45
N GLN A 41 -14.24 5.79 19.85
CA GLN A 41 -15.44 6.01 20.65
C GLN A 41 -16.68 5.86 19.78
N ASN A 42 -16.96 4.65 19.29
CA ASN A 42 -18.24 4.24 18.70
C ASN A 42 -18.23 2.72 18.51
N ALA A 43 -18.11 1.98 19.61
CA ALA A 43 -18.25 0.52 19.57
C ALA A 43 -19.74 0.16 19.56
N SER A 44 -20.28 -0.10 18.36
CA SER A 44 -21.40 -1.01 18.20
C SER A 44 -21.09 -2.34 18.91
N ALA A 45 -22.12 -3.11 19.30
CA ALA A 45 -21.96 -4.40 19.96
C ALA A 45 -20.84 -5.24 19.30
N ALA A 46 -19.94 -5.80 20.12
CA ALA A 46 -18.83 -6.59 19.63
C ALA A 46 -19.34 -7.80 18.83
N VAL A 47 -18.74 -8.02 17.66
CA VAL A 47 -19.08 -9.15 16.77
C VAL A 47 -17.92 -10.14 16.78
N GLU A 48 -18.21 -11.40 17.11
CA GLU A 48 -17.25 -12.49 16.93
C GLU A 48 -17.16 -12.87 15.45
N VAL A 49 -15.95 -12.84 14.89
CA VAL A 49 -15.70 -13.11 13.46
C VAL A 49 -15.06 -14.47 13.23
N CYS A 50 -13.96 -14.77 13.92
CA CYS A 50 -13.23 -16.04 13.81
C CYS A 50 -12.35 -16.28 15.04
N LYS A 51 -11.71 -17.45 15.12
CA LYS A 51 -10.67 -17.72 16.13
C LYS A 51 -9.36 -17.10 15.68
N THR A 52 -8.53 -16.71 16.65
CA THR A 52 -7.17 -16.20 16.37
C THR A 52 -6.28 -17.25 15.69
N THR A 53 -6.55 -18.54 15.92
CA THR A 53 -5.84 -19.66 15.27
C THR A 53 -6.11 -19.78 13.77
N ASP A 54 -7.18 -19.14 13.27
CA ASP A 54 -7.57 -19.20 11.86
C ASP A 54 -6.74 -18.26 10.97
N ILE A 55 -6.00 -17.34 11.60
CA ILE A 55 -5.13 -16.35 10.95
C ILE A 55 -3.75 -16.39 11.61
N PRO A 56 -2.81 -17.21 11.11
CA PRO A 56 -1.43 -17.23 11.59
C PRO A 56 -0.75 -15.86 11.50
N VAL A 57 0.27 -15.63 12.34
CA VAL A 57 1.13 -14.43 12.24
C VAL A 57 1.70 -14.32 10.82
N GLY A 58 1.68 -13.12 10.26
CA GLY A 58 2.12 -12.83 8.89
C GLY A 58 1.08 -13.12 7.80
N SER A 59 -0.16 -13.47 8.17
CA SER A 59 -1.22 -13.77 7.21
C SER A 59 -2.44 -12.84 7.35
N GLY A 60 -3.35 -12.95 6.39
CA GLY A 60 -4.67 -12.34 6.46
C GLY A 60 -5.74 -13.27 5.89
N LYS A 61 -6.99 -12.98 6.21
CA LYS A 61 -8.15 -13.71 5.69
C LYS A 61 -9.33 -12.77 5.54
N LYS A 62 -10.09 -12.98 4.47
CA LYS A 62 -11.35 -12.28 4.21
C LYS A 62 -12.51 -12.98 4.89
N PHE A 63 -13.41 -12.19 5.47
CA PHE A 63 -14.65 -12.62 6.08
C PHE A 63 -15.80 -11.79 5.55
N ASP A 64 -16.98 -12.38 5.55
CA ASP A 64 -18.23 -11.65 5.33
C ASP A 64 -18.95 -11.58 6.68
N VAL A 65 -19.16 -10.36 7.17
CA VAL A 65 -19.85 -10.10 8.43
C VAL A 65 -21.14 -9.35 8.11
N SER A 66 -22.26 -10.07 8.13
CA SER A 66 -23.60 -9.51 7.85
C SER A 66 -23.69 -8.78 6.49
N GLY A 67 -23.05 -9.33 5.45
CA GLY A 67 -23.00 -8.74 4.11
C GLY A 67 -21.93 -7.66 3.92
N THR A 68 -21.10 -7.41 4.95
CA THR A 68 -19.97 -6.49 4.86
C THR A 68 -18.68 -7.28 4.67
N PRO A 69 -17.94 -7.10 3.56
CA PRO A 69 -16.66 -7.76 3.38
C PRO A 69 -15.61 -7.10 4.27
N ILE A 70 -14.92 -7.91 5.08
CA ILE A 70 -13.87 -7.47 6.01
C ILE A 70 -12.61 -8.29 5.73
N LEU A 71 -11.46 -7.61 5.67
CA LEU A 71 -10.15 -8.25 5.64
C LEU A 71 -9.52 -8.14 7.03
N ILE A 72 -9.22 -9.27 7.67
CA ILE A 72 -8.48 -9.29 8.93
C ILE A 72 -7.06 -9.77 8.66
N THR A 73 -6.08 -9.06 9.22
CA THR A 73 -4.65 -9.39 9.12
C THR A 73 -4.05 -9.58 10.51
N HIS A 74 -3.02 -10.42 10.61
CA HIS A 74 -2.27 -10.69 11.83
C HIS A 74 -0.79 -10.36 11.62
N PRO A 75 -0.39 -9.08 11.57
CA PRO A 75 0.98 -8.67 11.24
C PRO A 75 2.05 -9.18 12.22
N SER A 76 1.74 -9.22 13.52
CA SER A 76 2.64 -9.66 14.59
C SER A 76 1.84 -10.27 15.74
N GLN A 77 2.49 -10.98 16.66
CA GLN A 77 1.82 -11.64 17.80
C GLN A 77 0.84 -10.70 18.51
N ASP A 78 -0.37 -11.20 18.75
CA ASP A 78 -1.47 -10.52 19.45
C ASP A 78 -1.96 -9.21 18.80
N VAL A 79 -1.48 -8.86 17.60
CA VAL A 79 -1.93 -7.67 16.86
C VAL A 79 -2.81 -8.12 15.70
N PHE A 80 -4.09 -7.81 15.77
CA PHE A 80 -5.04 -8.00 14.68
C PHE A 80 -5.49 -6.66 14.13
N ARG A 81 -5.54 -6.53 12.80
CA ARG A 81 -6.06 -5.33 12.13
C ARG A 81 -7.18 -5.73 11.19
N ALA A 82 -8.31 -5.04 11.28
CA ALA A 82 -9.46 -5.23 10.41
C ALA A 82 -9.61 -4.04 9.46
N PHE A 83 -9.81 -4.34 8.19
CA PHE A 83 -9.99 -3.37 7.11
C PHE A 83 -11.26 -3.70 6.33
N SER A 84 -11.79 -2.70 5.61
CA SER A 84 -12.80 -2.98 4.59
C SER A 84 -12.22 -3.94 3.54
N GLY A 85 -12.99 -4.95 3.15
CA GLY A 85 -12.65 -5.83 2.03
C GLY A 85 -12.83 -5.16 0.66
N VAL A 86 -13.27 -3.90 0.63
CA VAL A 86 -13.32 -3.05 -0.57
C VAL A 86 -12.01 -2.30 -0.73
N CYS A 87 -11.31 -2.54 -1.84
CA CYS A 87 -10.06 -1.85 -2.11
C CYS A 87 -10.33 -0.37 -2.45
N THR A 88 -9.71 0.55 -1.72
CA THR A 88 -9.85 2.00 -1.92
C THR A 88 -9.27 2.51 -3.24
N HIS A 89 -8.45 1.70 -3.92
CA HIS A 89 -7.90 2.04 -5.23
C HIS A 89 -8.99 2.12 -6.32
N ALA A 90 -9.87 1.11 -6.39
CA ALA A 90 -10.86 0.96 -7.48
C ALA A 90 -12.29 0.71 -6.99
N GLY A 91 -12.52 0.63 -5.68
CA GLY A 91 -13.85 0.39 -5.10
C GLY A 91 -14.39 -1.03 -5.27
N PHE A 92 -13.56 -1.98 -5.69
CA PHE A 92 -13.95 -3.38 -5.87
C PHE A 92 -13.69 -4.21 -4.60
N VAL A 93 -14.56 -5.20 -4.35
CA VAL A 93 -14.37 -6.19 -3.27
C VAL A 93 -13.25 -7.14 -3.67
N MET A 94 -12.14 -7.14 -2.93
CA MET A 94 -10.97 -7.98 -3.24
C MET A 94 -11.39 -9.45 -3.38
N SER A 95 -10.92 -10.17 -4.40
CA SER A 95 -11.26 -11.59 -4.58
C SER A 95 -10.40 -12.53 -3.74
N SER A 96 -9.15 -12.13 -3.46
CA SER A 96 -8.18 -12.89 -2.67
C SER A 96 -7.41 -11.98 -1.71
N VAL A 97 -6.66 -12.59 -0.78
CA VAL A 97 -5.78 -11.95 0.19
C VAL A 97 -4.33 -12.20 -0.17
#